data_AF-A0A7V8FEM5-F1
#
_entry.id   AF-A0A7V8FEM5-F1
#
_cell.length_a   1.000
_cell.length_b   1.000
_cell.length_c   1.000
_cell.angle_alpha   90.00
_cell.angle_beta   90.00
_cell.angle_gamma   90.00
#
_symmetry.space_group_name_H-M   'P 1'
#
loop_
_entity.id
_entity.type
_entity.pdbx_description
1 polymer ?
#
loop_
_entity_poly.entity_id
_entity_poly.type
_entity_poly.pdbx_seq_one_letter_code
_entity_poly.pdbx_strand_id
1 'polypeptide(L)'
;MRPHATRYAVKAVAPLAMVGLMALLALQPARAQAAAGHVQVEVAGSGRPVLMIPGLNSSAEVWRETCKALKDVQCHLVQLPGFAGAPAADPRPADFLPAMRDQLLAHVQAQKLKAPVVVATAWAVCWRCRWR
;
A
#
# COMPACT_ATOMS: atom_id res chain seq x y z
N MET A 1 -26.85 -71.34 1.64
CA MET A 1 -27.85 -70.31 1.97
C MET A 1 -27.15 -69.16 2.67
N ARG A 2 -27.56 -67.91 2.37
CA ARG A 2 -26.97 -66.59 2.71
C ARG A 2 -27.01 -66.29 4.25
N PRO A 3 -26.52 -65.12 4.74
CA PRO A 3 -25.13 -64.74 5.06
C PRO A 3 -25.07 -64.13 6.49
N HIS A 4 -24.22 -63.12 6.75
CA HIS A 4 -24.16 -62.14 7.87
C HIS A 4 -22.86 -62.26 8.69
N ALA A 5 -22.09 -61.20 8.96
CA ALA A 5 -22.03 -59.85 8.44
C ALA A 5 -20.66 -59.28 8.86
N THR A 6 -19.96 -58.68 7.91
CA THR A 6 -18.65 -58.06 8.12
C THR A 6 -18.81 -56.76 8.91
N ARG A 7 -18.23 -56.66 10.11
CA ARG A 7 -18.08 -55.40 10.84
C ARG A 7 -16.63 -54.93 10.69
N TYR A 8 -16.34 -54.22 9.60
CA TYR A 8 -15.09 -53.47 9.48
C TYR A 8 -15.18 -52.22 10.36
N ALA A 9 -14.49 -52.25 11.50
CA ALA A 9 -14.26 -51.07 12.32
C ALA A 9 -13.38 -50.09 11.54
N VAL A 10 -13.98 -48.99 11.06
CA VAL A 10 -13.24 -47.86 10.50
C VAL A 10 -12.51 -47.19 11.66
N LYS A 11 -11.23 -47.51 11.82
CA LYS A 11 -10.34 -46.82 12.75
C LYS A 11 -10.16 -45.38 12.29
N ALA A 12 -10.33 -44.44 13.21
CA ALA A 12 -10.28 -43.00 13.01
C ALA A 12 -9.00 -42.55 12.26
N VAL A 13 -9.16 -41.99 11.06
CA VAL A 13 -8.08 -41.34 10.28
C VAL A 13 -8.14 -39.81 10.45
N ALA A 14 -8.65 -39.33 11.59
CA ALA A 14 -9.10 -37.94 11.72
C ALA A 14 -8.11 -36.88 12.29
N PRO A 15 -6.92 -37.14 12.87
CA PRO A 15 -6.19 -36.05 13.53
C PRO A 15 -5.18 -35.33 12.62
N LEU A 16 -4.68 -35.96 11.56
CA LEU A 16 -3.56 -35.41 10.78
C LEU A 16 -3.98 -34.41 9.69
N ALA A 17 -5.19 -34.55 9.13
CA ALA A 17 -5.69 -33.63 8.11
C ALA A 17 -5.99 -32.22 8.68
N MET A 18 -6.29 -32.13 9.99
CA MET A 18 -6.69 -30.86 10.62
C MET A 18 -5.50 -29.96 10.96
N VAL A 19 -4.31 -30.52 11.22
CA VAL A 19 -3.08 -29.74 11.47
C VAL A 19 -2.54 -29.12 10.18
N GLY A 20 -2.61 -29.83 9.06
CA GLY A 20 -2.17 -29.31 7.76
C GLY A 20 -3.01 -28.11 7.29
N LEU A 21 -4.31 -28.11 7.57
CA LEU A 21 -5.21 -27.02 7.17
C LEU A 21 -4.99 -25.72 7.96
N MET A 22 -4.57 -25.80 9.24
CA MET A 22 -4.25 -24.61 10.04
C MET A 22 -2.93 -23.93 9.62
N ALA A 23 -1.96 -24.67 9.09
CA ALA A 23 -0.68 -24.09 8.65
C ALA A 23 -0.82 -23.22 7.38
N LEU A 24 -1.80 -23.50 6.52
CA LEU A 24 -2.06 -22.75 5.29
C LEU A 24 -2.74 -21.39 5.50
N LEU A 25 -3.32 -21.14 6.67
CA LEU A 25 -3.97 -19.86 7.00
C LEU A 25 -3.00 -18.78 7.49
N ALA A 26 -1.75 -19.13 7.83
CA ALA A 26 -0.79 -18.19 8.40
C ALA A 26 0.00 -17.37 7.35
N LEU A 27 -0.03 -17.74 6.07
CA LEU A 27 0.64 -17.02 4.98
C LEU A 27 -0.26 -15.99 4.27
N GLN A 28 -1.13 -15.31 5.01
CA GLN A 28 -1.88 -14.18 4.45
C GLN A 28 -0.92 -12.99 4.29
N PRO A 29 -0.70 -12.45 3.07
CA PRO A 29 0.03 -11.20 2.93
C PRO A 29 -0.80 -10.10 3.62
N ALA A 30 -0.18 -9.39 4.56
CA ALA A 30 -0.78 -8.22 5.17
C ALA A 30 -0.99 -7.14 4.09
N ARG A 31 -2.20 -7.08 3.52
CA ARG A 31 -2.65 -5.89 2.79
C ARG A 31 -2.88 -4.83 3.86
N ALA A 32 -2.00 -3.84 3.92
CA ALA A 32 -2.28 -2.64 4.70
C ALA A 32 -3.60 -2.06 4.20
N GLN A 33 -4.64 -2.10 5.03
CA GLN A 33 -5.89 -1.42 4.75
C GLN A 33 -5.55 0.06 4.73
N ALA A 34 -5.47 0.66 3.54
CA ALA A 34 -5.22 2.08 3.42
C ALA A 34 -6.30 2.81 4.20
N ALA A 35 -5.92 3.63 5.18
CA ALA A 35 -6.87 4.48 5.89
C ALA A 35 -7.60 5.32 4.84
N ALA A 36 -8.89 5.07 4.67
CA ALA A 36 -9.69 5.81 3.70
C ALA A 36 -9.61 7.31 4.01
N GLY A 37 -9.43 8.14 2.99
CA GLY A 37 -9.38 9.59 3.15
C GLY A 37 -8.04 10.20 3.58
N HIS A 38 -6.96 9.42 3.68
CA HIS A 38 -5.60 9.92 3.90
C HIS A 38 -4.73 9.80 2.64
N VAL A 39 -3.59 10.50 2.64
CA VAL A 39 -2.53 10.28 1.65
C VAL A 39 -2.06 8.84 1.75
N GLN A 40 -2.07 8.14 0.62
CA GLN A 40 -1.56 6.79 0.52
C GLN A 40 -0.23 6.83 -0.23
N VAL A 41 0.73 6.03 0.20
CA VAL A 41 2.04 5.96 -0.44
C VAL A 41 2.37 4.51 -0.72
N GLU A 42 2.48 4.18 -2.01
CA GLU A 42 3.04 2.90 -2.45
C GLU A 42 4.56 3.03 -2.48
N VAL A 43 5.27 2.07 -1.87
CA VAL A 43 6.74 2.04 -1.87
C VAL A 43 7.20 0.90 -2.76
N ALA A 44 8.06 1.22 -3.74
CA ALA A 44 8.60 0.25 -4.69
C ALA A 44 10.11 0.46 -4.89
N GLY A 45 10.84 -0.63 -5.11
CA GLY A 45 12.28 -0.60 -5.30
C GLY A 45 13.08 -0.32 -4.03
N SER A 46 14.37 -0.04 -4.20
CA SER A 46 15.32 0.19 -3.12
C SER A 46 16.45 1.10 -3.59
N GLY A 47 17.07 1.85 -2.67
CA GLY A 47 18.14 2.79 -2.97
C GLY A 47 17.76 4.22 -2.60
N ARG A 48 18.07 5.19 -3.46
CA ARG A 48 17.84 6.61 -3.16
C ARG A 48 16.33 6.88 -3.10
N PRO A 49 15.80 7.48 -2.01
CA PRO A 49 14.37 7.73 -1.89
C PRO A 49 13.93 8.87 -2.82
N VAL A 50 12.87 8.61 -3.60
CA VAL A 50 12.23 9.56 -4.51
C VAL A 50 10.74 9.62 -4.22
N LEU A 51 10.26 10.77 -3.73
CA LEU A 51 8.85 11.06 -3.48
C LEU A 51 8.19 11.62 -4.74
N MET A 52 7.24 10.87 -5.29
CA MET A 52 6.60 11.16 -6.58
C MET A 52 5.15 11.61 -6.37
N ILE A 53 4.91 12.91 -6.50
CA ILE A 53 3.60 13.55 -6.31
C ILE A 53 2.89 13.68 -7.66
N PRO A 54 1.67 13.13 -7.84
CA PRO A 54 1.00 13.03 -9.14
C PRO A 54 0.43 14.36 -9.64
N GLY A 55 -0.36 14.26 -10.72
CA GLY A 55 -1.19 15.27 -11.40
C GLY A 55 -2.46 15.71 -10.66
N LEU A 56 -3.11 16.83 -11.05
CA LEU A 56 -4.35 17.29 -10.41
C LEU A 56 -5.38 16.27 -10.77
N ASN A 57 -6.12 15.76 -9.78
CA ASN A 57 -7.08 14.70 -10.01
C ASN A 57 -6.47 13.46 -10.70
N SER A 58 -5.16 13.26 -10.62
CA SER A 58 -4.47 12.12 -11.25
C SER A 58 -4.10 11.05 -10.22
N SER A 59 -3.98 9.82 -10.71
CA SER A 59 -3.57 8.67 -9.92
C SER A 59 -2.05 8.66 -9.70
N ALA A 60 -1.61 8.00 -8.62
CA ALA A 60 -0.22 7.60 -8.43
C ALA A 60 0.34 6.75 -9.59
N GLU A 61 -0.55 6.04 -10.31
CA GLU A 61 -0.23 5.15 -11.43
C GLU A 61 0.58 5.81 -12.54
N VAL A 62 0.42 7.13 -12.73
CA VAL A 62 1.18 7.89 -13.75
C VAL A 62 2.69 7.79 -13.57
N TRP A 63 3.15 7.46 -12.36
CA TRP A 63 4.57 7.30 -12.03
C TRP A 63 5.07 5.86 -12.12
N ARG A 64 4.19 4.87 -12.32
CA ARG A 64 4.57 3.45 -12.22
C ARG A 64 5.64 3.06 -13.23
N GLU A 65 5.44 3.42 -14.49
CA GLU A 65 6.41 3.10 -15.55
C GLU A 65 7.73 3.86 -15.36
N THR A 66 7.67 5.12 -14.90
CA THR A 66 8.88 5.87 -14.53
C THR A 66 9.64 5.18 -13.40
N CYS A 67 8.94 4.73 -12.36
CA CYS A 67 9.57 4.01 -11.25
C CYS A 67 10.26 2.72 -11.71
N LYS A 68 9.59 1.93 -12.57
CA LYS A 68 10.16 0.70 -13.14
C LYS A 68 11.42 0.95 -13.97
N ALA A 69 11.50 2.09 -14.65
CA ALA A 69 12.65 2.43 -15.49
C ALA A 69 13.87 2.93 -14.70
N LEU A 70 13.68 3.38 -13.45
CA LEU A 70 14.76 3.88 -12.61
C LEU A 70 15.48 2.74 -11.89
N LYS A 71 16.82 2.77 -11.91
CA LYS A 71 17.67 1.86 -11.13
C LYS A 71 18.13 2.52 -9.84
N ASP A 72 18.34 1.71 -8.80
CA ASP A 72 18.86 2.15 -7.49
C ASP A 72 18.05 3.27 -6.84
N VAL A 73 16.73 3.27 -7.10
CA VAL A 73 15.76 4.22 -6.57
C VAL A 73 14.71 3.46 -5.75
N GLN A 74 14.40 4.02 -4.58
CA GLN A 74 13.21 3.68 -3.81
C GLN A 74 12.12 4.70 -4.13
N CYS A 75 11.16 4.32 -4.93
CA CYS A 75 10.04 5.16 -5.31
C CYS A 75 9.00 5.18 -4.18
N HIS A 76 8.50 6.37 -3.87
CA HIS A 76 7.34 6.58 -3.02
C HIS A 76 6.25 7.24 -3.87
N LEU A 77 5.34 6.44 -4.41
CA LEU A 77 4.28 6.86 -5.33
C LEU A 77 3.11 7.35 -4.49
N VAL A 78 2.82 8.65 -4.58
CA VAL A 78 1.81 9.30 -3.74
C VAL A 78 0.44 9.25 -4.41
N GLN A 79 -0.57 8.79 -3.68
CA GLN A 79 -1.98 8.92 -4.04
C GLN A 79 -2.65 9.90 -3.07
N LEU A 80 -3.17 11.00 -3.60
CA LEU A 80 -3.95 11.96 -2.82
C LEU A 80 -5.39 11.47 -2.66
N PRO A 81 -6.03 11.70 -1.50
CA PRO A 81 -7.43 11.34 -1.29
C PRO A 81 -8.34 12.17 -2.21
N GLY A 82 -9.38 11.54 -2.76
CA GLY A 82 -10.35 12.17 -3.67
C GLY A 82 -9.87 12.32 -5.11
N PHE A 83 -8.64 11.89 -5.45
CA PHE A 83 -8.08 12.03 -6.80
C PHE A 83 -8.21 10.73 -7.57
N ALA A 84 -8.53 10.82 -8.86
CA ALA A 84 -8.67 9.65 -9.75
C ALA A 84 -9.56 8.53 -9.18
N GLY A 85 -10.61 8.90 -8.44
CA GLY A 85 -11.57 7.96 -7.84
C GLY A 85 -11.15 7.40 -6.47
N ALA A 86 -10.00 7.78 -5.92
CA ALA A 86 -9.64 7.42 -4.55
C ALA A 86 -10.64 8.01 -3.54
N PRO A 87 -10.91 7.33 -2.41
CA PRO A 87 -11.77 7.86 -1.35
C PRO A 87 -11.34 9.26 -0.93
N ALA A 88 -12.29 10.19 -0.85
CA ALA A 88 -12.03 11.56 -0.41
C ALA A 88 -11.70 11.61 1.09
N ALA A 89 -10.97 12.63 1.50
CA ALA A 89 -10.79 12.95 2.91
C ALA A 89 -12.14 13.35 3.51
N ASP A 90 -12.48 12.77 4.67
CA ASP A 90 -13.73 13.03 5.38
C ASP A 90 -13.47 13.18 6.91
N PRO A 91 -13.70 14.36 7.51
CA PRO A 91 -14.08 15.60 6.83
C PRO A 91 -12.95 16.10 5.91
N ARG A 92 -13.31 16.76 4.81
CA ARG A 92 -12.33 17.42 3.95
C ARG A 92 -11.67 18.57 4.74
N PRO A 93 -10.34 18.61 4.87
CA PRO A 93 -9.65 19.73 5.51
C PRO A 93 -9.94 21.04 4.77
N ALA A 94 -10.18 22.13 5.52
CA ALA A 94 -10.35 23.46 4.95
C ALA A 94 -9.10 23.88 4.14
N ASP A 95 -7.92 23.61 4.71
CA ASP A 95 -6.63 23.79 4.06
C ASP A 95 -6.10 22.46 3.51
N PHE A 96 -6.75 21.96 2.44
CA PHE A 96 -6.43 20.64 1.87
C PHE A 96 -4.94 20.47 1.54
N LEU A 97 -4.32 21.42 0.82
CA LEU A 97 -2.93 21.29 0.39
C LEU A 97 -1.94 21.31 1.58
N PRO A 98 -2.03 22.23 2.56
CA PRO A 98 -1.25 22.15 3.79
C PRO A 98 -1.43 20.83 4.55
N ALA A 99 -2.66 20.33 4.67
CA ALA A 99 -2.91 19.04 5.33
C ALA A 99 -2.24 17.87 4.60
N MET A 100 -2.29 17.82 3.27
CA MET A 100 -1.58 16.80 2.48
C MET A 100 -0.06 16.92 2.61
N ARG A 101 0.46 18.15 2.71
CA ARG A 101 1.89 18.40 2.93
C ARG A 101 2.33 17.81 4.26
N ASP A 102 1.57 18.06 5.31
CA ASP A 102 1.92 17.60 6.65
C ASP A 102 1.85 16.07 6.74
N GLN A 103 0.89 15.43 6.07
CA GLN A 103 0.85 13.97 5.94
C GLN A 103 2.07 13.41 5.19
N LEU A 104 2.52 14.07 4.12
CA LEU A 104 3.73 13.66 3.40
C LEU A 104 5.00 13.88 4.23
N LEU A 105 5.09 14.95 5.01
CA LEU A 105 6.18 15.18 5.96
C LEU A 105 6.20 14.11 7.05
N ALA A 106 5.03 13.75 7.60
CA ALA A 106 4.91 12.65 8.56
C ALA A 106 5.36 11.31 7.95
N HIS A 107 5.01 11.03 6.69
CA HIS A 107 5.49 9.85 5.97
C HIS A 107 7.02 9.84 5.83
N VAL A 108 7.61 10.98 5.39
CA VAL A 108 9.07 11.13 5.26
C VAL A 108 9.78 10.87 6.58
N GLN A 109 9.24 11.38 7.70
CA GLN A 109 9.78 11.16 9.04
C GLN A 109 9.62 9.70 9.50
N ALA A 110 8.43 9.12 9.33
CA ALA A 110 8.12 7.74 9.72
C ALA A 110 9.00 6.72 8.98
N GLN A 111 9.25 6.95 7.68
CA GLN A 111 10.13 6.13 6.86
C GLN A 111 11.61 6.50 7.00
N LYS A 112 11.95 7.51 7.82
CA LYS A 112 13.32 8.00 8.06
C LYS A 112 14.07 8.35 6.76
N LEU A 113 13.37 8.91 5.77
CA LEU A 113 13.95 9.22 4.47
C LEU A 113 14.93 10.38 4.61
N LYS A 114 16.21 10.13 4.33
CA LYS A 114 17.26 11.15 4.39
C LYS A 114 17.32 11.90 3.07
N ALA A 115 16.93 13.18 3.08
CA ALA A 115 16.96 14.08 1.92
C ALA A 115 16.34 13.45 0.64
N PRO A 116 15.06 13.03 0.69
CA PRO A 116 14.40 12.44 -0.48
C PRO A 116 14.36 13.44 -1.64
N VAL A 117 14.52 12.93 -2.86
CA VAL A 117 14.26 13.73 -4.06
C VAL A 117 12.75 13.85 -4.22
N VAL A 118 12.24 15.05 -4.45
CA VAL A 118 10.81 15.28 -4.71
C VAL A 118 10.62 15.57 -6.20
N VAL A 119 9.77 14.76 -6.85
CA VAL A 119 9.34 14.94 -8.24
C VAL A 119 7.83 15.19 -8.23
N ALA A 120 7.39 16.24 -8.93
CA ALA A 120 6.00 16.64 -8.98
C ALA A 120 5.66 17.20 -10.37
N THR A 121 4.41 17.03 -10.81
CA THR A 121 3.92 17.60 -12.07
C THR A 121 3.55 19.08 -11.91
N ALA A 122 3.48 19.84 -13.02
CA ALA A 122 3.50 21.32 -13.06
C ALA A 122 2.54 22.07 -12.10
N TRP A 123 1.35 21.55 -11.84
CA TRP A 123 0.38 22.17 -10.92
C TRP A 123 0.68 21.85 -9.43
N ALA A 124 1.50 20.84 -9.13
CA ALA A 124 1.96 20.50 -7.78
C ALA A 124 3.23 21.28 -7.35
N VAL A 125 3.85 22.05 -8.26
CA VAL A 125 5.16 22.69 -8.07
C VAL A 125 5.13 23.86 -7.06
N CYS A 126 3.96 24.35 -6.66
CA CYS A 126 3.83 25.35 -5.57
C CYS A 126 4.37 24.83 -4.23
N TRP A 127 4.60 23.52 -4.09
CA TRP A 127 5.08 22.89 -2.87
C TRP A 127 6.57 23.14 -2.58
N ARG A 128 7.44 23.26 -3.60
CA ARG A 128 8.90 23.43 -3.38
C ARG A 128 9.24 24.69 -2.57
N CYS A 129 8.41 25.73 -2.64
CA CYS A 129 8.62 27.00 -1.93
C CYS A 129 8.27 26.96 -0.43
N ARG A 130 7.61 25.92 0.07
CA ARG A 130 7.12 25.82 1.45
C ARG A 130 7.61 24.57 2.21
N TRP A 131 8.67 23.94 1.71
CA TRP A 131 9.36 22.79 2.33
C TRP A 131 10.68 23.17 3.03
N ARG A 132 10.97 24.47 3.15
CA ARG A 132 11.91 25.01 4.14
C ARG A 132 11.14 25.50 5.36
#